data_AF-K0KME6-F1
#
_entry.id   AF-K0KME6-F1
#
_cell.length_a   1.000
_cell.length_b   1.000
_cell.length_c   1.000
_cell.angle_alpha   90.00
_cell.angle_beta   90.00
_cell.angle_gamma   90.00
#
_symmetry.space_group_name_H-M   'P 1'
#
loop_
_entity.id
_entity.type
_entity.pdbx_description
1 polymer ?
#
loop_
_entity_poly.entity_id
_entity_poly.type
_entity_poly.pdbx_seq_one_letter_code
_entity_poly.pdbx_strand_id
1 'polypeptide(L)'
;MTIAPKDSIPDRERERVQNLEKSIQKGRERLGNLTYDELIGTVCLVSSESQCPGAHFLHNIQSDIFKAFTFDPRTSLAFKKDEVFDIIEPQNVGYKRITLKLMIKDYPTLSIEKQGIADIKSFLESRDSTVEIYIQEQLDFTQVLDHLNKFGVPKSDAQIDDEIAKVNRERIPLFLLNMNQMSNALTLQQLKILLMFYSNSLKDVKIDCFRSCFKVVQKQKSSFVNIESTDPHRNFIYHFNPNETTDTDGNETQTKTQDKISEAESIIQNSSFIFQTTNFTNPKLSFHRNFYSVYDLCCQNNLLPDNDSNDQGPTKT
;
A
#
# COMPACT_ATOMS: atom_id res chain seq x y z
N MET A 1 -50.27 -17.06 -1.88
CA MET A 1 -49.11 -16.26 -2.30
C MET A 1 -48.11 -17.21 -2.95
N THR A 2 -48.04 -17.19 -4.27
CA THR A 2 -47.12 -18.00 -5.05
C THR A 2 -45.84 -17.18 -5.22
N ILE A 3 -44.74 -17.61 -4.61
CA ILE A 3 -43.43 -16.98 -4.83
C ILE A 3 -43.01 -17.37 -6.25
N ALA A 4 -42.95 -16.39 -7.15
CA ALA A 4 -42.47 -16.61 -8.51
C ALA A 4 -41.02 -17.11 -8.48
N PRO A 5 -40.62 -18.04 -9.37
CA PRO A 5 -39.23 -18.48 -9.47
C PRO A 5 -38.36 -17.28 -9.88
N LYS A 6 -37.19 -17.13 -9.25
CA LYS A 6 -36.16 -16.21 -9.73
C LYS A 6 -35.86 -16.54 -11.20
N ASP A 7 -36.13 -15.59 -12.09
CA ASP A 7 -35.84 -15.71 -13.52
C ASP A 7 -34.36 -16.09 -13.70
N SER A 8 -34.14 -17.17 -14.45
CA SER A 8 -32.81 -17.62 -14.85
C SER A 8 -32.18 -16.58 -15.76
N ILE A 9 -30.98 -16.09 -15.42
CA ILE A 9 -30.16 -15.22 -16.28
C ILE A 9 -30.11 -15.81 -17.70
N PRO A 10 -30.53 -15.08 -18.75
CA PRO A 10 -30.54 -15.57 -20.12
C PRO A 10 -29.13 -16.01 -20.58
N ASP A 11 -29.04 -17.10 -21.35
CA ASP A 11 -27.75 -17.68 -21.77
C ASP A 11 -26.83 -16.69 -22.51
N ARG A 12 -27.41 -15.70 -23.22
CA ARG A 12 -26.66 -14.62 -23.89
C ARG A 12 -25.96 -13.68 -22.91
N GLU A 13 -26.55 -13.42 -21.76
CA GLU A 13 -25.94 -12.57 -20.73
C GLU A 13 -24.81 -13.30 -20.02
N ARG A 14 -24.97 -14.60 -19.78
CA ARG A 14 -23.88 -15.48 -19.29
C ARG A 14 -22.71 -15.51 -20.26
N GLU A 15 -22.97 -15.68 -21.56
CA GLU A 15 -21.94 -15.67 -22.59
C GLU A 15 -21.20 -14.33 -22.67
N ARG A 16 -21.93 -13.20 -22.56
CA ARG A 16 -21.33 -11.86 -22.54
C ARG A 16 -20.40 -11.66 -21.34
N VAL A 17 -20.84 -12.06 -20.14
CA VAL A 17 -20.02 -11.97 -18.92
C VAL A 17 -18.76 -12.83 -19.04
N GLN A 18 -18.89 -14.08 -19.50
CA GLN A 18 -17.75 -14.96 -19.71
C GLN A 18 -16.76 -14.41 -20.73
N ASN A 19 -17.24 -13.80 -21.81
CA ASN A 19 -16.38 -13.20 -22.83
C ASN A 19 -15.64 -11.96 -22.28
N LEU A 20 -16.31 -11.14 -21.46
CA LEU A 20 -15.68 -10.01 -20.78
C LEU A 20 -14.60 -10.46 -19.79
N GLU A 21 -14.89 -11.46 -18.95
CA GLU A 21 -13.93 -12.02 -18.00
C GLU A 21 -12.68 -12.58 -18.71
N LYS A 22 -12.88 -13.27 -19.84
CA LYS A 22 -11.77 -13.75 -20.68
C LYS A 22 -10.96 -12.59 -21.26
N SER A 23 -11.61 -11.51 -21.72
CA SER A 23 -10.91 -10.34 -22.25
C SER A 23 -10.11 -9.62 -21.16
N ILE A 24 -10.67 -9.47 -19.95
CA ILE A 24 -9.98 -8.90 -18.77
C ILE A 24 -8.74 -9.72 -18.43
N GLN A 25 -8.85 -11.04 -18.38
CA GLN A 25 -7.70 -11.89 -18.05
C GLN A 25 -6.61 -11.83 -19.14
N LYS A 26 -6.99 -11.86 -20.42
CA LYS A 26 -6.06 -11.65 -21.54
C LYS A 26 -5.38 -10.29 -21.49
N GLY A 27 -6.14 -9.23 -21.17
CA GLY A 27 -5.62 -7.88 -21.04
C GLY A 27 -4.56 -7.78 -19.95
N ARG A 28 -4.80 -8.39 -18.80
CA ARG A 28 -3.84 -8.49 -17.70
C ARG A 28 -2.54 -9.17 -18.11
N GLU A 29 -2.64 -10.34 -18.75
CA GLU A 29 -1.47 -11.11 -19.19
C GLU A 29 -0.69 -10.37 -20.27
N ARG A 30 -1.38 -9.77 -21.24
CA ARG A 30 -0.75 -8.95 -22.29
C ARG A 30 0.00 -7.77 -21.70
N LEU A 31 -0.62 -7.01 -20.79
CA LEU A 31 0.02 -5.86 -20.15
C LEU A 31 1.30 -6.26 -19.41
N GLY A 32 1.26 -7.37 -18.67
CA GLY A 32 2.42 -7.88 -17.93
C GLY A 32 3.57 -8.34 -18.83
N ASN A 33 3.27 -8.78 -20.05
CA ASN A 33 4.23 -9.32 -21.01
C ASN A 33 4.77 -8.29 -22.01
N LEU A 34 4.32 -7.03 -21.97
CA LEU A 34 4.86 -5.98 -22.83
C LEU A 34 6.35 -5.76 -22.54
N THR A 35 7.14 -5.60 -23.60
CA THR A 35 8.49 -5.04 -23.50
C THR A 35 8.42 -3.60 -22.97
N TYR A 36 9.55 -3.05 -22.51
CA TYR A 36 9.56 -1.68 -21.98
C TYR A 36 9.17 -0.63 -23.01
N ASP A 37 9.60 -0.80 -24.26
CA ASP A 37 9.22 0.10 -25.35
C ASP A 37 7.72 0.00 -25.62
N GLU A 38 7.18 -1.22 -25.77
CA GLU A 38 5.74 -1.45 -25.96
C GLU A 38 4.91 -0.89 -24.81
N LEU A 39 5.35 -1.07 -23.57
CA LEU A 39 4.70 -0.54 -22.40
C LEU A 39 4.64 0.99 -22.47
N ILE A 40 5.79 1.66 -22.66
CA ILE A 40 5.85 3.12 -22.81
C ILE A 40 4.99 3.57 -24.00
N GLY A 41 4.99 2.85 -25.11
CA GLY A 41 4.22 3.18 -26.31
C GLY A 41 2.71 2.95 -26.19
N THR A 42 2.25 2.17 -25.20
CA THR A 42 0.85 1.75 -25.06
C THR A 42 0.12 2.46 -23.93
N VAL A 43 0.79 2.63 -22.78
CA VAL A 43 0.17 3.14 -21.56
C VAL A 43 0.81 4.43 -21.07
N CYS A 44 0.06 5.20 -20.30
CA CYS A 44 0.51 6.38 -19.58
C CYS A 44 0.12 6.31 -18.10
N LEU A 45 0.84 7.08 -17.28
CA LEU A 45 0.48 7.34 -15.90
C LEU A 45 -0.19 8.71 -15.83
N VAL A 46 -1.34 8.78 -15.19
CA VAL A 46 -2.04 10.04 -14.92
C VAL A 46 -2.32 10.20 -13.45
N SER A 47 -2.40 11.46 -12.99
CA SER A 47 -2.88 11.76 -11.65
C SER A 47 -4.31 11.23 -11.49
N SER A 48 -4.59 10.54 -10.40
CA SER A 48 -5.93 10.12 -10.03
C SER A 48 -6.28 10.69 -8.68
N GLU A 49 -7.54 11.07 -8.51
CA GLU A 49 -8.05 11.27 -7.16
C GLU A 49 -8.04 9.92 -6.44
N SER A 50 -7.60 9.91 -5.19
CA SER A 50 -7.70 8.70 -4.39
C SER A 50 -9.18 8.41 -4.09
N GLN A 51 -9.53 7.12 -4.16
CA GLN A 51 -10.83 6.63 -3.69
C GLN A 51 -10.99 6.75 -2.17
N CYS A 52 -9.89 6.96 -1.44
CA CYS A 52 -9.87 7.12 0.00
C CYS A 52 -9.23 8.48 0.38
N PRO A 53 -9.99 9.59 0.26
CA PRO A 53 -9.53 10.91 0.70
C PRO A 53 -9.53 11.02 2.23
N GLY A 54 -10.26 10.16 2.93
CA GLY A 54 -10.37 10.14 4.38
C GLY A 54 -9.25 9.36 5.10
N ALA A 55 -9.41 9.26 6.41
CA ALA A 55 -8.59 8.41 7.25
C ALA A 55 -8.65 6.96 6.76
N HIS A 56 -7.49 6.29 6.71
CA HIS A 56 -7.41 4.93 6.20
C HIS A 56 -6.27 4.13 6.82
N PHE A 57 -6.40 2.80 6.72
CA PHE A 57 -5.39 1.86 7.12
C PHE A 57 -4.62 1.33 5.93
N LEU A 58 -3.30 1.24 6.09
CA LEU A 58 -2.45 0.50 5.17
C LEU A 58 -1.97 -0.77 5.88
N HIS A 59 -2.41 -1.92 5.36
CA HIS A 59 -2.13 -3.23 5.94
C HIS A 59 -0.98 -3.89 5.19
N ASN A 60 0.23 -3.67 5.65
CA ASN A 60 1.40 -4.41 5.19
C ASN A 60 1.57 -5.65 6.08
N ILE A 61 0.70 -6.63 5.86
CA ILE A 61 0.60 -7.82 6.69
C ILE A 61 0.70 -9.07 5.81
N GLN A 62 1.34 -10.09 6.37
CA GLN A 62 1.32 -11.45 5.87
C GLN A 62 0.21 -12.27 6.53
N SER A 63 -0.26 -11.86 7.71
CA SER A 63 -1.27 -12.56 8.51
C SER A 63 -2.57 -11.77 8.66
N ASP A 64 -3.62 -12.23 7.98
CA ASP A 64 -4.99 -11.73 8.22
C ASP A 64 -5.45 -11.97 9.67
N ILE A 65 -4.91 -13.01 10.33
CA ILE A 65 -5.19 -13.33 11.72
C ILE A 65 -4.66 -12.22 12.63
N PHE A 66 -3.42 -11.74 12.41
CA PHE A 66 -2.86 -10.60 13.14
C PHE A 66 -3.74 -9.36 13.02
N LYS A 67 -4.18 -9.03 11.80
CA LYS A 67 -5.10 -7.91 11.55
C LYS A 67 -6.41 -8.09 12.30
N ALA A 68 -7.02 -9.27 12.24
CA ALA A 68 -8.24 -9.53 12.98
C ALA A 68 -8.06 -9.32 14.49
N PHE A 69 -7.05 -9.94 15.11
CA PHE A 69 -6.83 -9.83 16.56
C PHE A 69 -6.51 -8.40 17.01
N THR A 70 -5.83 -7.60 16.17
CA THR A 70 -5.58 -6.17 16.43
C THR A 70 -6.90 -5.41 16.62
N PHE A 71 -7.91 -5.72 15.81
CA PHE A 71 -9.20 -5.02 15.80
C PHE A 71 -10.35 -5.82 16.46
N ASP A 72 -10.06 -6.91 17.18
CA ASP A 72 -11.11 -7.78 17.74
C ASP A 72 -11.89 -7.05 18.86
N PRO A 73 -13.19 -6.75 18.70
CA PRO A 73 -13.95 -6.02 19.70
C PRO A 73 -14.21 -6.83 20.98
N ARG A 74 -13.94 -8.15 20.98
CA ARG A 74 -14.23 -9.04 22.12
C ARG A 74 -13.10 -9.07 23.14
N THR A 75 -11.92 -8.55 22.81
CA THR A 75 -10.76 -8.49 23.71
C THR A 75 -10.45 -7.06 24.12
N SER A 76 -9.98 -6.89 25.36
CA SER A 76 -9.61 -5.57 25.87
C SER A 76 -8.35 -5.05 25.18
N LEU A 77 -8.22 -3.73 25.09
CA LEU A 77 -7.02 -3.11 24.54
C LEU A 77 -5.77 -3.45 25.36
N ALA A 78 -5.88 -3.51 26.70
CA ALA A 78 -4.79 -3.94 27.56
C ALA A 78 -4.29 -5.35 27.18
N PHE A 79 -5.21 -6.31 27.03
CA PHE A 79 -4.86 -7.65 26.55
C PHE A 79 -4.14 -7.61 25.18
N LYS A 80 -4.64 -6.81 24.24
CA LYS A 80 -4.02 -6.71 22.90
C LYS A 80 -2.61 -6.12 22.94
N LYS A 81 -2.38 -5.11 23.78
CA LYS A 81 -1.04 -4.53 23.99
C LYS A 81 -0.11 -5.49 24.69
N ASP A 82 -0.63 -6.38 25.54
CA ASP A 82 0.17 -7.39 26.23
C ASP A 82 0.51 -8.57 25.31
N GLU A 83 -0.41 -8.98 24.44
CA GLU A 83 -0.30 -10.26 23.71
C GLU A 83 -0.19 -10.15 22.20
N VAL A 84 -0.83 -9.17 21.55
CA VAL A 84 -1.00 -9.15 20.10
C VAL A 84 0.01 -8.23 19.42
N PHE A 85 0.15 -7.01 19.93
CA PHE A 85 0.91 -5.98 19.23
C PHE A 85 1.63 -5.00 20.14
N ASP A 86 2.64 -4.34 19.57
CA ASP A 86 3.21 -3.10 20.08
C ASP A 86 2.76 -1.94 19.19
N ILE A 87 2.47 -0.79 19.78
CA ILE A 87 2.33 0.47 19.05
C ILE A 87 3.73 1.08 19.00
N ILE A 88 4.34 1.15 17.83
CA ILE A 88 5.56 1.93 17.63
C ILE A 88 5.13 3.38 17.77
N GLU A 89 5.76 4.08 18.71
CA GLU A 89 5.34 5.39 19.19
C GLU A 89 4.88 6.29 18.03
N PRO A 90 3.67 6.87 18.10
CA PRO A 90 3.13 7.84 17.15
C PRO A 90 4.08 8.99 16.83
N GLN A 91 4.97 8.78 15.86
CA GLN A 91 5.66 9.88 15.23
C GLN A 91 4.61 10.52 14.34
N ASN A 92 4.18 11.75 14.68
CA ASN A 92 3.29 12.55 13.82
C ASN A 92 4.11 12.93 12.59
N VAL A 93 4.33 11.97 11.70
CA VAL A 93 5.13 12.14 10.48
C VAL A 93 4.17 12.51 9.38
N GLY A 94 4.38 13.67 8.77
CA GLY A 94 3.65 14.07 7.59
C GLY A 94 4.08 13.22 6.38
N TYR A 95 3.10 12.87 5.57
CA TYR A 95 3.27 12.17 4.30
C TYR A 95 2.51 12.91 3.20
N LYS A 96 3.16 13.05 2.05
CA LYS A 96 2.55 13.35 0.76
C LYS A 96 2.20 12.02 0.10
N ARG A 97 0.95 11.85 -0.35
CA ARG A 97 0.54 10.73 -1.19
C ARG A 97 0.32 11.20 -2.62
N ILE A 98 0.96 10.52 -3.55
CA ILE A 98 0.69 10.64 -4.98
C ILE A 98 -0.05 9.36 -5.40
N THR A 99 -1.21 9.51 -6.02
CA THR A 99 -1.98 8.40 -6.59
C THR A 99 -1.94 8.49 -8.10
N LEU A 100 -1.35 7.48 -8.74
CA LEU A 100 -1.21 7.41 -10.20
C LEU A 100 -2.06 6.28 -10.75
N LYS A 101 -2.82 6.56 -11.79
CA LYS A 101 -3.62 5.56 -12.51
C LYS A 101 -2.96 5.22 -13.84
N LEU A 102 -2.89 3.93 -14.14
CA LEU A 102 -2.45 3.43 -15.43
C LEU A 102 -3.61 3.48 -16.44
N MET A 103 -3.36 4.07 -17.60
CA MET A 103 -4.35 4.18 -18.67
C MET A 103 -3.75 3.87 -20.04
N ILE A 104 -4.59 3.47 -21.00
CA ILE A 104 -4.21 3.41 -22.42
C ILE A 104 -3.99 4.84 -22.93
N LYS A 105 -2.95 5.04 -23.74
CA LYS A 105 -2.73 6.30 -24.47
C LYS A 105 -3.83 6.55 -25.50
N ASP A 106 -4.14 7.82 -25.74
CA ASP A 106 -5.05 8.21 -26.82
C ASP A 106 -4.55 7.74 -28.20
N TYR A 107 -3.23 7.75 -28.39
CA TYR A 107 -2.57 7.29 -29.62
C TYR A 107 -1.43 6.32 -29.27
N PRO A 108 -1.71 5.01 -29.09
CA PRO A 108 -0.68 4.00 -28.85
C PRO A 108 0.28 3.94 -30.05
N THR A 109 1.58 4.05 -29.81
CA THR A 109 2.59 4.25 -30.86
C THR A 109 3.27 2.97 -31.33
N LEU A 110 2.93 1.79 -30.77
CA LEU A 110 3.59 0.51 -31.07
C LEU A 110 2.61 -0.61 -31.47
N SER A 111 3.18 -1.65 -32.09
CA SER A 111 2.57 -2.71 -32.92
C SER A 111 1.64 -3.70 -32.21
N ILE A 112 0.99 -3.31 -31.12
CA ILE A 112 -0.03 -4.17 -30.52
C ILE A 112 -1.24 -4.17 -31.45
N GLU A 113 -1.67 -5.36 -31.85
CA GLU A 113 -2.89 -5.53 -32.64
C GLU A 113 -4.10 -4.88 -31.95
N LYS A 114 -5.07 -4.38 -32.73
CA LYS A 114 -6.25 -3.67 -32.20
C LYS A 114 -6.97 -4.45 -31.08
N GLN A 115 -7.06 -5.77 -31.22
CA GLN A 115 -7.68 -6.63 -30.22
C GLN A 115 -6.88 -6.67 -28.91
N GLY A 116 -5.55 -6.63 -28.98
CA GLY A 116 -4.70 -6.57 -27.80
C GLY A 116 -4.85 -5.27 -27.01
N ILE A 117 -4.96 -4.15 -27.70
CA ILE A 117 -5.27 -2.85 -27.07
C ILE A 117 -6.65 -2.90 -26.43
N ALA A 118 -7.65 -3.46 -27.11
CA ALA A 118 -8.99 -3.62 -26.55
C ALA A 118 -9.01 -4.50 -25.29
N ASP A 119 -8.29 -5.63 -25.29
CA ASP A 119 -8.18 -6.51 -24.13
C ASP A 119 -7.51 -5.79 -22.93
N ILE A 120 -6.38 -5.09 -23.15
CA ILE A 120 -5.72 -4.30 -22.10
C ILE A 120 -6.64 -3.20 -21.58
N LYS A 121 -7.37 -2.52 -22.48
CA LYS A 121 -8.35 -1.49 -22.10
C LYS A 121 -9.45 -2.07 -21.22
N SER A 122 -10.07 -3.18 -21.62
CA SER A 122 -11.10 -3.85 -20.81
C SER A 122 -10.59 -4.25 -19.43
N PHE A 123 -9.34 -4.71 -19.35
CA PHE A 123 -8.70 -4.97 -18.06
C PHE A 123 -8.55 -3.70 -17.20
N LEU A 124 -7.99 -2.61 -17.75
CA LEU A 124 -7.79 -1.36 -17.02
C LEU A 124 -9.11 -0.66 -16.64
N GLU A 125 -10.19 -0.91 -17.38
CA GLU A 125 -11.54 -0.42 -17.06
C GLU A 125 -12.26 -1.29 -16.03
N SER A 126 -11.92 -2.58 -15.92
CA SER A 126 -12.59 -3.52 -15.01
C SER A 126 -12.26 -3.32 -13.53
N ARG A 127 -11.15 -2.65 -13.24
CA ARG A 127 -10.66 -2.41 -11.88
C ARG A 127 -9.86 -1.12 -11.82
N ASP A 128 -9.83 -0.50 -10.66
CA ASP A 128 -8.94 0.64 -10.48
C ASP A 128 -7.49 0.16 -10.55
N SER A 129 -6.73 0.65 -11.52
CA SER A 129 -5.36 0.21 -11.79
C SER A 129 -4.40 1.29 -11.32
N THR A 130 -4.42 1.52 -10.00
CA THR A 130 -3.70 2.60 -9.34
C THR A 130 -2.47 2.11 -8.58
N VAL A 131 -1.46 2.97 -8.51
CA VAL A 131 -0.38 2.88 -7.54
C VAL A 131 -0.43 4.11 -6.64
N GLU A 132 -0.22 3.87 -5.36
CA GLU A 132 -0.08 4.93 -4.38
C GLU A 132 1.37 4.99 -3.91
N ILE A 133 1.92 6.19 -3.88
CA ILE A 133 3.28 6.47 -3.41
C ILE A 133 3.13 7.39 -2.21
N TYR A 134 3.44 6.90 -1.02
CA TYR A 134 3.48 7.71 0.19
C TYR A 134 4.92 8.12 0.44
N ILE A 135 5.16 9.41 0.57
CA ILE A 135 6.47 10.03 0.66
C ILE A 135 6.47 10.91 1.90
N GLN A 136 7.44 10.77 2.80
CA GLN A 136 7.51 11.67 3.96
C GLN A 136 7.61 13.14 3.50
N GLU A 137 6.97 14.05 4.22
CA GLU A 137 6.74 15.43 3.77
C GLU A 137 8.01 16.23 3.47
N GLN A 138 9.10 15.92 4.15
CA GLN A 138 10.41 16.55 3.94
C GLN A 138 11.11 16.05 2.66
N LEU A 139 10.58 15.02 2.01
CA LEU A 139 11.10 14.48 0.76
C LEU A 139 10.26 14.95 -0.43
N ASP A 140 10.96 15.07 -1.56
CA ASP A 140 10.36 15.35 -2.85
C ASP A 140 10.28 14.08 -3.71
N PHE A 141 9.33 14.07 -4.65
CA PHE A 141 9.15 12.95 -5.56
C PHE A 141 10.40 12.68 -6.42
N THR A 142 11.18 13.72 -6.72
CA THR A 142 12.48 13.57 -7.40
C THR A 142 13.46 12.70 -6.62
N GLN A 143 13.50 12.81 -5.29
CA GLN A 143 14.38 11.98 -4.45
C GLN A 143 13.94 10.50 -4.47
N VAL A 144 12.64 10.24 -4.58
CA VAL A 144 12.11 8.88 -4.77
C VAL A 144 12.59 8.31 -6.11
N LEU A 145 12.49 9.10 -7.19
CA LEU A 145 12.99 8.69 -8.49
C LEU A 145 14.51 8.47 -8.45
N ASP A 146 15.29 9.41 -7.92
CA ASP A 146 16.74 9.29 -7.82
C ASP A 146 17.17 8.02 -7.08
N HIS A 147 16.48 7.68 -5.98
CA HIS A 147 16.71 6.43 -5.26
C HIS A 147 16.42 5.21 -6.14
N LEU A 148 15.25 5.14 -6.78
CA LEU A 148 14.89 4.04 -7.68
C LEU A 148 15.86 3.93 -8.87
N ASN A 149 16.37 5.06 -9.36
CA ASN A 149 17.36 5.08 -10.44
C ASN A 149 18.69 4.49 -9.97
N LYS A 150 19.21 4.98 -8.84
CA LYS A 150 20.52 4.63 -8.29
C LYS A 150 20.59 3.19 -7.77
N PHE A 151 19.60 2.77 -6.99
CA PHE A 151 19.63 1.48 -6.27
C PHE A 151 18.80 0.39 -6.94
N GLY A 152 18.02 0.75 -7.96
CA GLY A 152 17.13 -0.18 -8.65
C GLY A 152 15.77 -0.31 -7.96
N VAL A 153 15.08 -1.40 -8.27
CA VAL A 153 13.79 -1.70 -7.68
C VAL A 153 13.99 -2.30 -6.28
N PRO A 154 13.37 -1.73 -5.23
CA PRO A 154 13.43 -2.29 -3.89
C PRO A 154 12.83 -3.71 -3.85
N LYS A 155 13.33 -4.56 -2.95
CA LYS A 155 12.64 -5.83 -2.62
C LYS A 155 11.29 -5.49 -2.00
N SER A 156 10.26 -6.31 -2.26
CA SER A 156 9.00 -6.16 -1.52
C SER A 156 9.22 -6.47 -0.04
N ASP A 157 8.38 -5.92 0.83
CA ASP A 157 8.52 -6.12 2.28
C ASP A 157 8.39 -7.62 2.68
N ALA A 158 7.68 -8.40 1.86
CA ALA A 158 7.61 -9.86 1.97
C ALA A 158 8.88 -10.61 1.51
N GLN A 159 9.84 -9.95 0.88
CA GLN A 159 11.08 -10.52 0.34
C GLN A 159 12.37 -9.98 0.98
N ILE A 160 12.28 -8.94 1.82
CA ILE A 160 13.40 -8.44 2.62
C ILE A 160 13.90 -9.55 3.55
N ASP A 161 15.17 -9.57 3.94
CA ASP A 161 15.71 -10.60 4.85
C ASP A 161 15.27 -10.36 6.32
N ASP A 162 15.16 -11.41 7.14
CA ASP A 162 14.56 -11.34 8.49
C ASP A 162 15.27 -10.34 9.41
N GLU A 163 16.60 -10.28 9.38
CA GLU A 163 17.37 -9.33 10.18
C GLU A 163 17.02 -7.87 9.82
N ILE A 164 16.78 -7.61 8.55
CA ILE A 164 16.43 -6.28 8.06
C ILE A 164 14.97 -5.97 8.38
N ALA A 165 14.07 -6.95 8.24
CA ALA A 165 12.68 -6.83 8.66
C ALA A 165 12.59 -6.50 10.16
N LYS A 166 13.42 -7.14 10.99
CA LYS A 166 13.52 -6.89 12.42
C LYS A 166 13.97 -5.46 12.74
N VAL A 167 14.97 -4.94 12.04
CA VAL A 167 15.40 -3.53 12.20
C VAL A 167 14.32 -2.56 11.73
N ASN A 168 13.68 -2.84 10.59
CA ASN A 168 12.65 -1.98 10.01
C ASN A 168 11.32 -2.04 10.77
N ARG A 169 11.09 -3.06 11.61
CA ARG A 169 9.92 -3.17 12.49
C ARG A 169 9.69 -1.90 13.29
N GLU A 170 10.74 -1.31 13.83
CA GLU A 170 10.66 -0.14 14.72
C GLU A 170 10.80 1.20 13.97
N ARG A 171 11.09 1.16 12.67
CA ARG A 171 11.27 2.36 11.84
C ARG A 171 10.01 2.72 11.07
N ILE A 172 9.93 3.97 10.67
CA ILE A 172 8.91 4.51 9.76
C ILE A 172 9.57 4.73 8.39
N PRO A 173 8.97 4.26 7.27
CA PRO A 173 9.61 4.35 5.96
C PRO A 173 9.65 5.79 5.43
N LEU A 174 10.76 6.17 4.82
CA LEU A 174 10.93 7.45 4.12
C LEU A 174 9.95 7.59 2.95
N PHE A 175 9.75 6.50 2.21
CA PHE A 175 8.65 6.37 1.28
C PHE A 175 8.24 4.90 1.15
N LEU A 176 7.00 4.67 0.75
CA LEU A 176 6.49 3.33 0.44
C LEU A 176 5.64 3.36 -0.83
N LEU A 177 5.72 2.28 -1.60
CA LEU A 177 4.93 2.05 -2.80
C LEU A 177 3.88 1.00 -2.49
N ASN A 178 2.60 1.32 -2.71
CA ASN A 178 1.48 0.39 -2.63
C ASN A 178 0.97 0.05 -4.03
N MET A 179 1.26 -1.17 -4.47
CA MET A 179 0.86 -1.70 -5.77
C MET A 179 -0.33 -2.67 -5.69
N ASN A 180 -1.10 -2.69 -4.60
CA ASN A 180 -2.18 -3.67 -4.43
C ASN A 180 -3.17 -3.69 -5.60
N GLN A 181 -3.57 -2.51 -6.08
CA GLN A 181 -4.55 -2.38 -7.16
C GLN A 181 -3.99 -2.70 -8.55
N MET A 182 -2.67 -2.56 -8.73
CA MET A 182 -1.97 -3.00 -9.95
C MET A 182 -1.38 -4.41 -9.88
N SER A 183 -1.51 -5.08 -8.73
CA SER A 183 -0.81 -6.32 -8.46
C SER A 183 -1.12 -7.39 -9.52
N ASN A 184 -0.04 -8.06 -9.94
CA ASN A 184 0.00 -9.12 -10.94
C ASN A 184 -0.31 -8.72 -12.40
N ALA A 185 -0.39 -7.43 -12.71
CA ALA A 185 -0.49 -6.93 -14.09
C ALA A 185 0.73 -6.12 -14.52
N LEU A 186 1.42 -5.52 -13.55
CA LEU A 186 2.63 -4.73 -13.77
C LEU A 186 3.67 -5.12 -12.70
N THR A 187 4.91 -5.35 -13.11
CA THR A 187 6.04 -5.50 -12.18
C THR A 187 6.50 -4.13 -11.68
N LEU A 188 7.16 -4.08 -10.52
CA LEU A 188 7.73 -2.81 -10.04
C LEU A 188 8.85 -2.28 -10.96
N GLN A 189 9.54 -3.16 -11.71
CA GLN A 189 10.49 -2.74 -12.74
C GLN A 189 9.80 -2.01 -13.90
N GLN A 190 8.68 -2.54 -14.39
CA GLN A 190 7.86 -1.86 -15.41
C GLN A 190 7.31 -0.52 -14.87
N LEU A 191 6.86 -0.48 -13.62
CA LEU A 191 6.44 0.77 -12.99
C LEU A 191 7.59 1.78 -12.90
N LYS A 192 8.78 1.37 -12.45
CA LYS A 192 9.97 2.24 -12.42
C LYS A 192 10.23 2.86 -13.79
N ILE A 193 10.21 2.06 -14.87
CA ILE A 193 10.41 2.56 -16.22
C ILE A 193 9.37 3.63 -16.59
N LEU A 194 8.09 3.38 -16.29
CA LEU A 194 7.02 4.36 -16.53
C LEU A 194 7.21 5.64 -15.70
N LEU A 195 7.53 5.52 -14.40
CA LEU A 195 7.77 6.68 -13.52
C LEU A 195 8.94 7.55 -14.04
N MET A 196 10.01 6.92 -14.54
CA MET A 196 11.14 7.64 -15.14
C MET A 196 10.75 8.35 -16.42
N PHE A 197 10.08 7.62 -17.33
CA PHE A 197 9.66 8.16 -18.62
C PHE A 197 8.70 9.33 -18.47
N TYR A 198 7.74 9.25 -17.54
CA TYR A 198 6.74 10.28 -17.30
C TYR A 198 7.13 11.30 -16.21
N SER A 199 8.35 11.25 -15.69
CA SER A 199 8.80 12.07 -14.55
C SER A 199 8.48 13.57 -14.69
N ASN A 200 8.59 14.14 -15.89
CA ASN A 200 8.23 15.53 -16.15
C ASN A 200 6.73 15.79 -16.07
N SER A 201 5.90 14.89 -16.59
CA SER A 201 4.43 14.98 -16.52
C SER A 201 3.90 14.74 -15.10
N LEU A 202 4.72 14.16 -14.22
CA LEU A 202 4.36 13.87 -12.84
C LEU A 202 4.65 15.03 -11.87
N LYS A 203 5.15 16.18 -12.35
CA LYS A 203 5.43 17.35 -11.51
C LYS A 203 4.16 18.05 -11.00
N ASP A 204 3.09 18.02 -11.80
CA ASP A 204 1.83 18.72 -11.52
C ASP A 204 0.73 17.77 -11.01
N VAL A 205 1.12 16.64 -10.42
CA VAL A 205 0.16 15.65 -9.89
C VAL A 205 -0.54 16.18 -8.64
N LYS A 206 -1.77 15.72 -8.45
CA LYS A 206 -2.50 15.96 -7.21
C LYS A 206 -1.76 15.27 -6.06
N ILE A 207 -1.50 16.01 -5.00
CA ILE A 207 -0.86 15.53 -3.78
C ILE A 207 -1.89 15.61 -2.66
N ASP A 208 -2.13 14.47 -2.03
CA ASP A 208 -2.90 14.41 -0.80
C ASP A 208 -1.93 14.44 0.38
N CYS A 209 -2.22 15.24 1.41
CA CYS A 209 -1.38 15.34 2.59
C CYS A 209 -2.00 14.56 3.75
N PHE A 210 -1.19 13.71 4.37
CA PHE A 210 -1.57 12.85 5.48
C PHE A 210 -0.62 13.03 6.65
N ARG A 211 -1.12 12.75 7.84
CA ARG A 211 -0.35 12.46 9.03
C ARG A 211 -0.40 10.96 9.27
N SER A 212 0.76 10.30 9.35
CA SER A 212 0.82 8.96 9.93
C SER A 212 0.58 9.08 11.42
N CYS A 213 -0.53 8.52 11.92
CA CYS A 213 -0.85 8.59 13.34
C CYS A 213 -0.14 7.51 14.13
N PHE A 214 0.02 6.31 13.57
CA PHE A 214 0.72 5.24 14.26
C PHE A 214 1.11 4.11 13.30
N LYS A 215 2.04 3.28 13.78
CA LYS A 215 2.36 1.96 13.25
C LYS A 215 2.16 0.92 14.35
N VAL A 216 1.32 -0.07 14.09
CA VAL A 216 1.17 -1.25 14.95
C VAL A 216 1.99 -2.39 14.36
N VAL A 217 2.76 -3.07 15.22
CA VAL A 217 3.60 -4.20 14.84
C VAL A 217 3.20 -5.45 15.62
N GLN A 218 3.23 -6.62 15.01
CA GLN A 218 2.96 -7.87 15.72
C GLN A 218 4.02 -8.13 16.80
N LYS A 219 3.60 -8.61 17.97
CA LYS A 219 4.52 -9.13 18.99
C LYS A 219 5.20 -10.40 18.51
N GLN A 220 6.49 -10.55 18.85
CA GLN A 220 7.28 -11.71 18.44
C GLN A 220 6.81 -13.01 19.10
N LYS A 221 6.30 -12.92 20.34
CA LYS A 221 5.79 -14.04 21.11
C LYS A 221 4.49 -13.61 21.78
N SER A 222 3.46 -14.45 21.64
CA SER A 222 2.23 -14.39 22.43
C SER A 222 2.01 -15.74 23.08
N SER A 223 1.51 -15.75 24.31
CA SER A 223 1.13 -16.99 24.99
C SER A 223 -0.28 -17.46 24.59
N PHE A 224 -1.06 -16.60 23.93
CA PHE A 224 -2.49 -16.83 23.66
C PHE A 224 -2.84 -16.81 22.17
N VAL A 225 -2.11 -16.05 21.37
CA VAL A 225 -2.38 -15.92 19.94
C VAL A 225 -1.22 -16.52 19.17
N ASN A 226 -1.42 -17.76 18.73
CA ASN A 226 -0.42 -18.44 17.95
C ASN A 226 -0.59 -18.08 16.46
N ILE A 227 0.29 -17.22 15.96
CA ILE A 227 0.29 -16.75 14.57
C ILE A 227 1.39 -17.54 13.83
N GLU A 228 1.31 -18.88 13.86
CA GLU A 228 2.37 -19.83 13.47
C GLU A 228 2.82 -19.74 12.01
N SER A 229 2.07 -19.05 11.16
CA SER A 229 2.26 -19.09 9.71
C SER A 229 3.02 -17.91 9.13
N THR A 230 3.46 -16.93 9.94
CA THR A 230 4.08 -15.70 9.41
C THR A 230 5.16 -15.14 10.32
N ASP A 231 6.17 -14.49 9.72
CA ASP A 231 7.19 -13.76 10.44
C ASP A 231 6.57 -12.50 11.10
N PRO A 232 6.58 -12.39 12.46
CA PRO A 232 6.03 -11.23 13.18
C PRO A 232 6.70 -9.91 12.80
N HIS A 233 7.94 -9.95 12.29
CA HIS A 233 8.67 -8.78 11.82
C HIS A 233 8.16 -8.22 10.50
N ARG A 234 7.16 -8.84 9.87
CA ARG A 234 6.59 -8.41 8.58
C ARG A 234 5.12 -8.06 8.65
N ASN A 235 4.56 -8.03 9.86
CA ASN A 235 3.16 -7.77 10.10
C ASN A 235 3.00 -6.36 10.70
N PHE A 236 2.64 -5.42 9.83
CA PHE A 236 2.50 -4.00 10.15
C PHE A 236 1.16 -3.43 9.71
N ILE A 237 0.59 -2.57 10.56
CA ILE A 237 -0.59 -1.79 10.21
C ILE A 237 -0.26 -0.33 10.44
N TYR A 238 -0.38 0.46 9.39
CA TYR A 238 -0.27 1.92 9.45
C TYR A 238 -1.66 2.53 9.45
N HIS A 239 -1.82 3.64 10.16
CA HIS A 239 -3.01 4.48 10.06
C HIS A 239 -2.61 5.89 9.61
N PHE A 240 -3.25 6.37 8.56
CA PHE A 240 -3.05 7.70 8.00
C PHE A 240 -4.32 8.52 8.15
N ASN A 241 -4.21 9.70 8.76
CA ASN A 241 -5.26 10.71 8.80
C ASN A 241 -4.95 11.79 7.76
N PRO A 242 -5.93 12.28 6.99
CA PRO A 242 -5.70 13.47 6.16
C PRO A 242 -5.34 14.64 7.07
N ASN A 243 -4.44 15.51 6.60
CA ASN A 243 -4.21 16.77 7.31
C ASN A 243 -5.50 17.59 7.27
N GLU A 244 -5.88 18.20 8.39
CA GLU A 244 -6.99 19.14 8.41
C GLU A 244 -6.69 20.24 7.40
N THR A 245 -7.57 20.40 6.39
CA THR A 245 -7.51 21.54 5.49
C THR A 245 -7.85 22.77 6.31
N THR A 246 -6.86 23.63 6.54
CA THR A 246 -7.05 24.94 7.16
C THR A 246 -7.89 25.82 6.24
N ASP A 247 -9.21 25.63 6.23
CA ASP A 247 -10.14 26.54 5.59
C ASP A 247 -11.21 26.99 6.61
N THR A 248 -11.13 28.28 6.94
CA THR A 248 -12.18 29.12 7.56
C THR A 248 -12.75 28.69 8.92
N ASP A 249 -12.01 29.00 9.98
CA ASP A 249 -12.31 30.09 10.90
C ASP A 249 -11.36 29.97 12.09
N GLY A 250 -10.80 31.10 12.52
CA GLY A 250 -9.77 31.21 13.55
C GLY A 250 -10.24 30.82 14.95
N ASN A 251 -10.55 29.54 15.14
CA ASN A 251 -10.50 28.84 16.40
C ASN A 251 -9.57 27.65 16.20
N GLU A 252 -8.27 27.92 16.15
CA GLU A 252 -7.29 26.96 16.68
C GLU A 252 -7.62 26.79 18.18
N THR A 253 -8.64 26.00 18.47
CA THR A 253 -8.57 25.17 19.65
C THR A 253 -7.35 24.31 19.42
N GLN A 254 -6.21 24.79 19.93
CA GLN A 254 -5.14 23.94 20.42
C GLN A 254 -5.82 22.90 21.32
N THR A 255 -6.27 21.80 20.73
CA THR A 255 -6.65 20.61 21.45
C THR A 255 -5.36 20.16 22.10
N LYS A 256 -5.23 20.59 23.37
CA LYS A 256 -4.26 20.14 24.37
C LYS A 256 -3.71 18.81 23.96
N THR A 257 -2.39 18.74 23.74
CA THR A 257 -1.53 17.57 23.62
C THR A 257 -2.28 16.28 24.01
N GLN A 258 -3.13 15.79 23.12
CA GLN A 258 -3.86 14.55 23.36
C GLN A 258 -2.75 13.52 23.31
N ASP A 259 -2.63 12.71 24.35
CA ASP A 259 -1.67 11.63 24.35
C ASP A 259 -1.84 10.84 23.04
N LYS A 260 -0.82 10.87 22.19
CA LYS A 260 -0.90 10.31 20.83
C LYS A 260 -1.13 8.81 20.90
N ILE A 261 -0.64 8.16 21.96
CA ILE A 261 -0.91 6.76 22.23
C ILE A 261 -2.40 6.57 22.48
N SER A 262 -3.02 7.39 23.33
CA SER A 262 -4.48 7.39 23.54
C SER A 262 -5.29 7.62 22.25
N GLU A 263 -4.82 8.48 21.32
CA GLU A 263 -5.45 8.64 19.99
C GLU A 263 -5.38 7.33 19.18
N ALA A 264 -4.19 6.73 19.07
CA ALA A 264 -3.99 5.47 18.36
C ALA A 264 -4.84 4.33 18.94
N GLU A 265 -4.86 4.23 20.27
CA GLU A 265 -5.65 3.27 21.02
C GLU A 265 -7.15 3.40 20.74
N SER A 266 -7.68 4.64 20.76
CA SER A 266 -9.07 4.93 20.43
C SER A 266 -9.41 4.52 18.99
N ILE A 267 -8.54 4.83 18.03
CA ILE A 267 -8.73 4.45 16.62
C ILE A 267 -8.80 2.92 16.48
N ILE A 268 -7.90 2.18 17.13
CA ILE A 268 -7.88 0.72 17.09
C ILE A 268 -9.17 0.14 17.69
N GLN A 269 -9.61 0.65 18.85
CA GLN A 269 -10.84 0.16 19.51
C GLN A 269 -12.10 0.42 18.69
N ASN A 270 -12.16 1.57 18.01
CA ASN A 270 -13.34 1.98 17.25
C ASN A 270 -13.38 1.42 15.82
N SER A 271 -12.38 0.64 15.40
CA SER A 271 -12.27 0.07 14.04
C SER A 271 -12.67 -1.41 13.96
N SER A 272 -13.63 -1.85 14.77
CA SER A 272 -14.06 -3.25 14.85
C SER A 272 -14.60 -3.84 13.54
N PHE A 273 -14.98 -3.00 12.57
CA PHE A 273 -15.40 -3.44 11.24
C PHE A 273 -14.29 -4.21 10.49
N ILE A 274 -13.02 -3.93 10.78
CA ILE A 274 -11.88 -4.64 10.17
C ILE A 274 -11.86 -6.12 10.63
N PHE A 275 -12.19 -6.37 11.89
CA PHE A 275 -12.36 -7.73 12.40
C PHE A 275 -13.53 -8.44 11.69
N GLN A 276 -14.68 -7.77 11.56
CA GLN A 276 -15.90 -8.34 10.97
C GLN A 276 -15.74 -8.72 9.50
N THR A 277 -14.86 -8.03 8.77
CA THR A 277 -14.60 -8.28 7.35
C THR A 277 -13.52 -9.34 7.09
N THR A 278 -12.89 -9.87 8.14
CA THR A 278 -11.84 -10.88 8.01
C THR A 278 -12.44 -12.29 7.85
N ASN A 279 -12.03 -13.02 6.82
CA ASN A 279 -12.46 -14.41 6.59
C ASN A 279 -11.60 -15.39 7.41
N PHE A 280 -12.11 -15.86 8.54
CA PHE A 280 -11.39 -16.80 9.41
C PHE A 280 -11.37 -18.24 8.89
N THR A 281 -12.29 -18.62 8.02
CA THR A 281 -12.37 -19.99 7.46
C THR A 281 -11.29 -20.21 6.41
N ASN A 282 -10.90 -19.16 5.69
CA ASN A 282 -9.79 -19.16 4.76
C ASN A 282 -9.03 -17.83 4.87
N PRO A 283 -8.24 -17.64 5.95
CA PRO A 283 -7.48 -16.42 6.14
C PRO A 283 -6.49 -16.30 4.99
N LYS A 284 -6.46 -15.15 4.30
CA LYS A 284 -5.48 -14.97 3.24
C LYS A 284 -4.11 -14.86 3.91
N LEU A 285 -3.26 -15.87 3.67
CA LEU A 285 -1.82 -15.67 3.84
C LEU A 285 -1.39 -14.74 2.73
N SER A 286 -1.24 -13.47 3.09
CA SER A 286 -0.89 -12.42 2.16
C SER A 286 0.62 -12.48 1.93
N PHE A 287 1.05 -13.32 1.00
CA PHE A 287 2.37 -13.17 0.36
C PHE A 287 2.37 -12.02 -0.65
N HIS A 288 1.51 -11.01 -0.46
CA HIS A 288 1.35 -9.91 -1.40
C HIS A 288 2.63 -9.09 -1.45
N ARG A 289 3.41 -9.30 -2.51
CA ARG A 289 4.61 -8.53 -2.86
C ARG A 289 4.23 -7.17 -3.46
N ASN A 290 3.32 -6.48 -2.78
CA ASN A 290 2.68 -5.26 -3.27
C ASN A 290 3.11 -4.02 -2.48
N PHE A 291 3.74 -4.21 -1.33
CA PHE A 291 4.33 -3.14 -0.54
C PHE A 291 5.84 -3.17 -0.68
N TYR A 292 6.39 -1.98 -0.93
CA TYR A 292 7.82 -1.78 -1.08
C TYR A 292 8.20 -0.55 -0.27
N SER A 293 8.72 -0.78 0.93
CA SER A 293 9.10 0.27 1.87
C SER A 293 10.59 0.55 1.78
N VAL A 294 10.94 1.84 1.77
CA VAL A 294 12.33 2.31 1.80
C VAL A 294 12.54 3.15 3.06
N TYR A 295 13.55 2.80 3.83
CA TYR A 295 13.84 3.41 5.13
C TYR A 295 15.12 4.27 5.11
N ASP A 296 15.91 4.20 4.04
CA ASP A 296 17.15 4.94 3.85
C ASP A 296 17.32 5.28 2.36
N LEU A 297 17.72 6.52 2.07
CA LEU A 297 17.99 6.95 0.69
C LEU A 297 19.40 6.59 0.21
N CYS A 298 20.28 6.12 1.08
CA CYS A 298 21.70 5.87 0.82
C CYS A 298 22.03 4.40 0.49
N CYS A 299 21.10 3.46 0.66
CA CYS A 299 21.32 2.05 0.37
C CYS A 299 20.08 1.36 -0.19
N GLN A 300 20.23 0.14 -0.73
CA GLN A 300 19.08 -0.69 -1.07
C GLN A 300 18.27 -1.06 0.20
N ASN A 301 16.96 -1.26 0.06
CA ASN A 301 16.08 -1.55 1.19
C ASN A 301 16.29 -2.95 1.82
N ASN A 302 17.13 -3.78 1.21
CA ASN A 302 17.59 -5.07 1.69
C ASN A 302 19.06 -5.04 2.14
N LEU A 303 19.56 -3.88 2.52
CA LEU A 303 20.83 -3.72 3.21
C LEU A 303 20.61 -2.86 4.46
N LEU A 304 21.35 -3.14 5.53
CA LEU A 304 21.48 -2.18 6.62
C LEU A 304 22.38 -1.04 6.14
N PRO A 305 22.15 0.21 6.60
CA PRO A 305 23.12 1.27 6.37
C PRO A 305 24.46 0.80 6.91
N ASP A 306 25.53 0.95 6.14
CA ASP A 306 26.86 0.77 6.70
C ASP A 306 26.95 1.72 7.89
N ASN A 307 27.25 1.19 9.08
CA ASN A 307 27.60 2.04 10.21
C ASN A 307 28.81 2.85 9.75
N ASP A 308 28.59 4.11 9.37
CA ASP A 308 29.69 5.04 9.23
C ASP A 308 30.40 5.01 10.58
N SER A 309 31.63 4.52 10.57
CA SER A 309 32.43 4.28 11.77
C SER A 309 32.85 5.58 12.47
N ASN A 310 32.26 6.71 12.06
CA ASN A 310 32.59 8.07 12.45
C ASN A 310 31.47 8.79 13.20
N ASP A 311 30.33 8.16 13.47
CA ASP A 311 29.29 8.74 14.33
C ASP A 311 29.20 7.99 15.68
N GLN A 312 30.32 7.97 16.40
CA GLN A 312 30.30 7.73 17.83
C GLN A 312 30.00 9.04 18.55
N GLY A 313 28.83 9.10 19.19
CA GLY A 313 28.55 10.08 20.24
C GLY A 313 27.48 9.60 21.20
N PRO A 314 27.54 10.02 22.47
CA PRO A 314 28.65 9.85 23.41
C PRO A 314 28.47 8.58 24.26
N THR A 315 29.58 8.01 24.68
CA THR A 315 29.70 6.97 25.71
C THR A 315 28.90 7.35 26.95
N LYS A 316 27.92 6.51 27.32
CA LYS A 316 27.29 6.56 28.65
C LYS A 316 28.32 6.08 29.69
N THR A 317 28.85 7.01 30.47
CA THR A 317 29.23 6.78 31.88
C THR A 317 27.98 6.80 32.74
#